data_AF-A0A0F9T3I7-F1
#
_entry.id   AF-A0A0F9T3I7-F1
#
_cell.length_a   1.000
_cell.length_b   1.000
_cell.length_c   1.000
_cell.angle_alpha   90.00
_cell.angle_beta   90.00
_cell.angle_gamma   90.00
#
_symmetry.space_group_name_H-M   'P 1'
#
loop_
_entity.id
_entity.type
_entity.pdbx_description
1 polymer ?
#
loop_
_entity_poly.entity_id
_entity_poly.type
_entity_poly.pdbx_seq_one_letter_code
_entity_poly.pdbx_strand_id
1 'polypeptide(L)' 'MPSRERTLAAALEACKVIEDDENVHSRQQKQIDLLTVEVIYLIIQVRELQE' A
#
# COMPACT_ATOMS: atom_id res chain seq x y z
N MET A 1 1.81 -16.52 3.49
CA MET A 1 1.75 -15.10 3.07
C MET A 1 2.29 -14.98 1.65
N PRO A 2 1.74 -14.12 0.78
CA PRO A 2 2.37 -13.81 -0.52
C PRO A 2 3.81 -13.34 -0.29
N SER A 3 4.73 -13.63 -1.22
CA SER A 3 6.09 -13.08 -1.11
C SER A 3 6.02 -11.55 -1.14
N ARG A 4 6.82 -10.89 -0.29
CA ARG A 4 6.89 -9.42 -0.20
C ARG A 4 7.03 -8.74 -1.57
N GLU A 5 7.78 -9.35 -2.48
CA GLU A 5 7.94 -8.90 -3.86
C GLU A 5 6.63 -8.88 -4.65
N ARG A 6 5.76 -9.87 -4.48
CA ARG A 6 4.43 -9.88 -5.14
C ARG A 6 3.52 -8.80 -4.57
N THR A 7 3.55 -8.59 -3.25
CA THR A 7 2.76 -7.54 -2.59
C THR A 7 3.23 -6.15 -3.04
N LEU A 8 4.55 -5.93 -3.08
CA LEU A 8 5.13 -4.67 -3.54
C LEU A 8 4.83 -4.40 -5.01
N ALA A 9 4.97 -5.40 -5.88
CA ALA A 9 4.63 -5.26 -7.30
C ALA A 9 3.15 -4.90 -7.51
N ALA A 10 2.24 -5.52 -6.76
CA ALA A 10 0.82 -5.19 -6.81
C ALA A 10 0.52 -3.77 -6.31
N ALA A 11 1.19 -3.33 -5.24
CA ALA A 11 1.05 -1.97 -4.72
C ALA A 11 1.58 -0.92 -5.71
N LEU A 12 2.71 -1.18 -6.36
CA LEU A 12 3.27 -0.30 -7.39
C LEU A 12 2.35 -0.18 -8.61
N GLU A 13 1.69 -1.26 -9.00
CA GLU A 13 0.72 -1.22 -10.09
C GLU A 13 -0.54 -0.45 -9.69
N ALA A 14 -1.02 -0.65 -8.45
CA ALA A 14 -2.13 0.13 -7.91
C ALA A 14 -1.82 1.63 -7.87
N CYS A 15 -0.58 2.04 -7.55
CA CYS A 15 -0.17 3.45 -7.59
C CYS A 15 -0.35 4.07 -8.98
N LYS A 16 0.04 3.37 -10.04
CA LYS A 16 -0.12 3.88 -11.42
C LYS A 16 -1.58 4.14 -11.76
N VAL A 17 -2.45 3.19 -11.43
CA VAL A 17 -3.90 3.30 -11.65
C VAL A 17 -4.51 4.47 -10.86
N ILE A 18 -3.98 4.76 -9.67
CA ILE A 18 -4.43 5.89 -8.86
C ILE A 18 -4.00 7.22 -9.47
N GLU A 19 -2.79 7.32 -10.02
CA GLU A 19 -2.29 8.57 -10.64
C GLU A 19 -3.10 9.00 -11.86
N ASP A 20 -3.68 8.04 -12.57
CA ASP A 20 -4.57 8.28 -13.72
C ASP A 20 -5.99 8.78 -13.33
N ASP A 21 -6.33 8.83 -12.04
CA ASP A 21 -7.64 9.31 -11.58
C ASP A 21 -7.74 10.85 -11.68
N GLU A 22 -8.55 11.34 -12.61
CA GLU A 22 -8.80 12.78 -12.82
C GLU A 22 -9.39 13.48 -11.57
N ASN A 23 -10.08 12.76 -10.70
CA ASN A 23 -10.66 13.32 -9.48
C ASN A 23 -9.62 13.34 -8.35
N VAL A 24 -9.17 14.54 -7.98
CA VAL A 24 -8.14 14.75 -6.95
C VAL A 24 -8.54 14.18 -5.59
N HIS A 25 -9.80 14.32 -5.17
CA HIS A 25 -10.24 13.79 -3.88
C HIS A 25 -10.33 12.26 -3.88
N SER A 26 -10.80 11.68 -4.98
CA SER A 26 -10.79 10.23 -5.19
C SER A 26 -9.36 9.68 -5.17
N ARG A 27 -8.44 10.35 -5.87
CA ARG A 27 -7.03 10.02 -5.89
C ARG A 27 -6.41 10.03 -4.49
N GLN A 28 -6.60 11.12 -3.76
CA GLN A 28 -6.10 11.27 -2.38
C GLN A 28 -6.64 10.17 -1.46
N GLN A 29 -7.93 9.86 -1.55
CA GLN A 29 -8.52 8.80 -0.75
C GLN A 29 -7.88 7.44 -1.06
N LYS A 30 -7.75 7.08 -2.35
CA LYS A 30 -7.11 5.82 -2.76
C LYS A 30 -5.64 5.74 -2.34
N GLN A 31 -4.92 6.86 -2.37
CA GLN A 31 -3.54 6.94 -1.86
C GLN A 31 -3.48 6.68 -0.35
N ILE A 32 -4.39 7.28 0.42
CA ILE A 32 -4.48 7.06 1.87
C ILE A 32 -4.77 5.59 2.17
N ASP A 33 -5.71 4.97 1.45
CA ASP A 33 -6.08 3.57 1.67
C ASP A 33 -4.89 2.63 1.41
N LEU A 34 -4.16 2.85 0.30
CA LEU A 34 -2.98 2.08 -0.05
C LEU A 34 -1.87 2.22 1.01
N LEU A 35 -1.56 3.45 1.42
CA LEU A 35 -0.54 3.70 2.44
C LEU A 35 -0.91 3.11 3.80
N THR A 36 -2.19 3.14 4.16
CA THR A 36 -2.68 2.59 5.44
C THR A 36 -2.42 1.08 5.52
N VAL A 37 -2.69 0.35 4.43
CA VAL A 37 -2.42 -1.09 4.37
C VAL A 37 -0.93 -1.37 4.55
N GLU A 38 -0.05 -0.61 3.88
CA GLU A 38 1.40 -0.81 3.98
C GLU A 38 1.94 -0.49 5.38
N VAL A 39 1.46 0.59 6.01
CA VAL A 39 1.83 0.95 7.39
C VAL A 39 1.42 -0.14 8.37
N ILE A 40 0.20 -0.69 8.24
CA ILE A 40 -0.26 -1.80 9.09
C ILE A 40 0.65 -3.02 8.93
N TYR A 41 0.99 -3.38 7.70
CA TYR A 41 1.90 -4.49 7.43
C TYR A 41 3.26 -4.26 8.09
N LEU A 42 3.85 -3.08 7.94
CA LEU A 42 5.14 -2.74 8.54
C LEU A 42 5.09 -2.77 10.08
N ILE A 43 4.00 -2.30 10.70
CA ILE A 43 3.82 -2.39 12.15
C ILE A 43 3.82 -3.84 12.62
N ILE A 44 3.13 -4.73 11.90
CA ILE A 44 3.10 -6.17 12.23
C ILE A 44 4.53 -6.75 12.13
N GLN A 45 5.25 -6.46 11.04
CA GLN A 45 6.62 -6.93 10.86
C GLN A 45 7.58 -6.43 11.94
N VAL A 46 7.46 -5.16 12.35
CA VAL A 46 8.29 -4.61 13.44
C VAL A 46 8.02 -5.33 14.76
N ARG A 47 6.75 -5.63 15.07
CA ARG A 47 6.40 -6.37 16.28
C ARG A 47 6.97 -7.79 16.26
N GLU A 48 6.84 -8.49 15.15
CA GLU A 48 7.40 -9.84 14.97
C GLU A 48 8.93 -9.88 15.14
N LEU A 49 9.64 -8.80 14.77
CA LEU A 49 11.10 -8.71 14.92
C LEU A 49 11.56 -8.31 16.33
N GLN A 50 10.65 -7.80 17.18
CA GLN A 50 10.94 -7.39 18.56
C GLN A 50 10.71 -8.51 19.59
N GLU A 51 10.03 -9.59 19.19
CA GLU A 51 9.81 -10.82 19.97
C GLU A 51 10.93 -11.84 19.74
#